data_AF-A0A6B3I2E5-F1
#
_entry.id   AF-A0A6B3I2E5-F1
#
_cell.length_a   1.000
_cell.length_b   1.000
_cell.length_c   1.000
_cell.angle_alpha   90.00
_cell.angle_beta   90.00
_cell.angle_gamma   90.00
#
_symmetry.space_group_name_H-M   'P 1'
#
loop_
_entity.id
_entity.type
_entity.pdbx_description
1 polymer ?
#
loop_
_entity_poly.entity_id
_entity_poly.type
_entity_poly.pdbx_seq_one_letter_code
_entity_poly.pdbx_strand_id
1 'polypeptide(L)'
;MGDLEARTQQAMARELVSAASRSRRVEEVAALLSGLQEAGLPAHADTAIPALVMTRPVAETTALAGALHRAGFEDGVAALLRASVELHSPCDIIGLCLGLGRDRLGELAESLLAAAFVVRPTADVVAIAVWAAGTDAE
;
A
#
# COMPACT_ATOMS: atom_id res chain seq x y z
N MET A 1 -24.24 -28.82 1.29
CA MET A 1 -24.85 -27.48 1.12
C MET A 1 -24.06 -26.38 1.81
N GLY A 2 -23.57 -26.55 3.04
CA GLY A 2 -22.89 -25.47 3.78
C GLY A 2 -21.54 -24.96 3.23
N ASP A 3 -20.80 -25.77 2.47
CA ASP A 3 -19.49 -25.37 1.92
C ASP A 3 -19.61 -24.33 0.78
N LEU A 4 -20.66 -24.41 -0.05
CA LEU A 4 -20.91 -23.40 -1.09
C LEU A 4 -21.36 -22.06 -0.48
N GLU A 5 -22.19 -22.12 0.56
CA GLU A 5 -22.72 -20.95 1.24
C GLU A 5 -21.61 -20.19 1.99
N ALA A 6 -20.73 -20.92 2.69
CA ALA A 6 -19.57 -20.34 3.38
C ALA A 6 -18.60 -19.65 2.40
N ARG A 7 -18.30 -20.29 1.25
CA ARG A 7 -17.46 -19.68 0.20
C ARG A 7 -18.10 -18.43 -0.38
N THR A 8 -19.41 -18.44 -0.58
CA THR A 8 -20.15 -17.29 -1.11
C THR A 8 -20.09 -16.12 -0.11
N GLN A 9 -20.33 -16.39 1.17
CA GLN A 9 -20.21 -15.37 2.23
C GLN A 9 -18.79 -14.78 2.30
N GLN A 10 -17.76 -15.62 2.23
CA GLN A 10 -16.37 -15.17 2.26
C GLN A 10 -16.02 -14.27 1.05
N ALA A 11 -16.49 -14.64 -0.14
CA ALA A 11 -16.30 -13.84 -1.35
C ALA A 11 -17.00 -12.48 -1.24
N MET A 12 -18.25 -12.47 -0.76
CA MET A 12 -19.00 -11.23 -0.53
C MET A 12 -18.31 -10.32 0.49
N ALA A 13 -17.78 -10.88 1.59
CA ALA A 13 -17.05 -10.10 2.58
C ALA A 13 -15.82 -9.41 1.97
N ARG A 14 -15.04 -10.12 1.16
CA ARG A 14 -13.88 -9.55 0.44
C ARG A 14 -14.28 -8.43 -0.50
N GLU A 15 -15.34 -8.63 -1.29
CA GLU A 15 -15.83 -7.60 -2.21
C GLU A 15 -16.35 -6.35 -1.50
N LEU A 16 -17.04 -6.52 -0.37
CA LEU A 16 -17.51 -5.39 0.44
C LEU A 16 -16.34 -4.57 1.01
N VAL A 17 -15.31 -5.23 1.53
CA VAL A 17 -14.09 -4.55 2.02
C VAL A 17 -13.38 -3.83 0.87
N SER A 18 -13.23 -4.47 -0.29
CA SER A 18 -12.64 -3.86 -1.48
C SER A 18 -13.45 -2.65 -1.98
N ALA A 19 -14.78 -2.74 -2.04
CA ALA A 19 -15.65 -1.65 -2.46
C ALA A 19 -15.63 -0.46 -1.48
N ALA A 20 -15.69 -0.74 -0.17
CA ALA A 20 -15.57 0.29 0.86
C ALA A 20 -14.21 0.98 0.80
N SER A 21 -13.14 0.19 0.61
CA SER A 21 -11.78 0.70 0.54
C SER A 21 -11.56 1.62 -0.66
N ARG A 22 -12.23 1.41 -1.79
CA ARG A 22 -12.11 2.27 -2.98
C ARG A 22 -12.89 3.58 -2.90
N SER A 23 -13.92 3.66 -2.07
CA SER A 23 -14.89 4.77 -2.08
C SER A 23 -14.77 5.71 -0.88
N ARG A 24 -14.15 5.27 0.20
CA ARG A 24 -14.05 6.01 1.46
C ARG A 24 -12.84 6.93 1.53
N ARG A 25 -12.80 7.81 2.51
CA ARG A 25 -11.61 8.64 2.79
C ARG A 25 -10.47 7.79 3.31
N VAL A 26 -9.23 8.24 3.13
CA VAL A 26 -8.01 7.48 3.48
C VAL A 26 -8.03 7.05 4.96
N GLU A 27 -8.42 7.95 5.86
CA GLU A 27 -8.47 7.68 7.30
C GLU A 27 -9.53 6.62 7.66
N GLU A 28 -10.66 6.64 6.97
CA GLU A 28 -11.74 5.66 7.15
C GLU A 28 -11.32 4.28 6.64
N VAL A 29 -10.52 4.23 5.56
CA VAL A 29 -9.94 2.98 5.06
C VAL A 29 -8.90 2.45 6.04
N ALA A 30 -7.98 3.28 6.52
CA ALA A 30 -7.00 2.86 7.52
C ALA A 30 -7.67 2.32 8.79
N ALA A 31 -8.71 2.99 9.27
CA ALA A 31 -9.51 2.52 10.41
C ALA A 31 -10.23 1.20 10.12
N LEU A 32 -10.80 1.03 8.91
CA LEU A 32 -11.44 -0.22 8.50
C LEU A 32 -10.45 -1.38 8.49
N LEU A 33 -9.28 -1.19 7.86
CA LEU A 33 -8.27 -2.24 7.74
C LEU A 33 -7.68 -2.61 9.11
N SER A 34 -7.40 -1.63 9.95
CA SER A 34 -6.92 -1.85 11.32
C SER A 34 -7.98 -2.56 12.18
N GLY A 35 -9.24 -2.16 12.07
CA GLY A 35 -10.34 -2.82 12.77
C GLY A 35 -10.56 -4.27 12.33
N LEU A 36 -10.35 -4.60 11.05
CA LEU A 36 -10.37 -5.98 10.57
C LEU A 36 -9.20 -6.80 11.15
N GLN A 37 -8.01 -6.21 11.26
CA GLN A 37 -6.87 -6.84 11.92
C GLN A 37 -7.18 -7.17 13.38
N GLU A 38 -7.66 -6.18 14.14
CA GLU A 38 -8.01 -6.33 15.56
C GLU A 38 -9.13 -7.37 15.77
N ALA A 39 -10.05 -7.48 14.83
CA ALA A 39 -11.11 -8.49 14.83
C ALA A 39 -10.63 -9.90 14.45
N GLY A 40 -9.33 -10.10 14.18
CA GLY A 40 -8.78 -11.40 13.78
C GLY A 40 -9.10 -11.79 12.34
N LEU A 41 -9.32 -10.79 11.46
CA LEU A 41 -9.69 -10.94 10.05
C LEU A 41 -8.62 -10.38 9.08
N PRO A 42 -7.32 -10.68 9.26
CA PRO A 42 -6.22 -10.09 8.47
C PRO A 42 -6.38 -10.31 6.97
N ALA A 43 -6.80 -11.52 6.58
CA ALA A 43 -6.95 -11.89 5.18
C ALA A 43 -7.98 -11.05 4.41
N HIS A 44 -8.95 -10.44 5.11
CA HIS A 44 -9.90 -9.52 4.47
C HIS A 44 -9.27 -8.13 4.25
N ALA A 45 -8.47 -7.65 5.20
CA ALA A 45 -7.71 -6.42 5.03
C ALA A 45 -6.70 -6.54 3.87
N ASP A 46 -5.92 -7.62 3.84
CA ASP A 46 -4.89 -7.87 2.83
C ASP A 46 -5.45 -7.90 1.41
N THR A 47 -6.63 -8.50 1.23
CA THR A 47 -7.25 -8.61 -0.11
C THR A 47 -7.62 -7.28 -0.74
N ALA A 48 -7.82 -6.22 0.06
CA ALA A 48 -8.16 -4.91 -0.46
C ALA A 48 -6.94 -4.10 -0.92
N ILE A 49 -5.75 -4.40 -0.39
CA ILE A 49 -4.54 -3.60 -0.59
C ILE A 49 -4.13 -3.47 -2.07
N PRO A 50 -4.05 -4.56 -2.87
CA PRO A 50 -3.70 -4.43 -4.29
C PRO A 50 -4.69 -3.57 -5.07
N ALA A 51 -5.99 -3.72 -4.80
CA ALA A 51 -7.03 -2.93 -5.43
C ALA A 51 -6.91 -1.45 -5.06
N LEU A 52 -6.55 -1.14 -3.80
CA LEU A 52 -6.28 0.23 -3.35
C LEU A 52 -5.12 0.85 -4.10
N VAL A 53 -3.98 0.16 -4.18
CA VAL A 53 -2.77 0.63 -4.87
C VAL A 53 -3.05 0.93 -6.35
N MET A 54 -3.85 0.10 -7.01
CA MET A 54 -4.18 0.24 -8.44
C MET A 54 -5.20 1.35 -8.73
N THR A 55 -6.08 1.66 -7.78
CA THR A 55 -7.22 2.56 -8.03
C THR A 55 -7.04 3.95 -7.43
N ARG A 56 -6.18 4.08 -6.41
CA ARG A 56 -5.93 5.35 -5.75
C ARG A 56 -4.73 6.08 -6.35
N PRO A 57 -4.77 7.42 -6.42
CA PRO A 57 -3.60 8.23 -6.75
C PRO A 57 -2.43 7.96 -5.80
N VAL A 58 -1.19 8.12 -6.29
CA VAL A 58 0.05 7.99 -5.51
C VAL A 58 0.02 8.81 -4.21
N ALA A 59 -0.52 10.03 -4.25
CA ALA A 59 -0.66 10.89 -3.07
C ALA A 59 -1.57 10.27 -1.99
N GLU A 60 -2.67 9.63 -2.39
CA GLU A 60 -3.55 8.95 -1.44
C GLU A 60 -2.94 7.64 -0.92
N THR A 61 -2.19 6.92 -1.75
CA THR A 61 -1.44 5.73 -1.31
C THR A 61 -0.37 6.09 -0.28
N THR A 62 0.31 7.23 -0.46
CA THR A 62 1.23 7.79 0.55
C THR A 62 0.50 8.11 1.85
N ALA A 63 -0.62 8.84 1.76
CA ALA A 63 -1.41 9.22 2.92
C ALA A 63 -1.94 7.97 3.67
N LEU A 64 -2.30 6.91 2.93
CA LEU A 64 -2.74 5.64 3.49
C LEU A 64 -1.61 4.94 4.24
N ALA A 65 -0.40 4.88 3.68
CA ALA A 65 0.76 4.34 4.38
C ALA A 65 0.99 5.06 5.72
N GLY A 66 0.94 6.40 5.71
CA GLY A 66 1.07 7.19 6.93
C GLY A 66 -0.07 6.99 7.93
N ALA A 67 -1.31 6.82 7.45
CA ALA A 67 -2.46 6.56 8.30
C ALA A 67 -2.39 5.17 8.96
N LEU A 68 -1.98 4.15 8.21
CA LEU A 68 -1.77 2.79 8.73
C LEU A 68 -0.63 2.74 9.76
N HIS A 69 0.48 3.41 9.48
CA HIS A 69 1.61 3.50 10.40
C HIS A 69 1.22 4.20 11.71
N ARG A 70 0.49 5.33 11.64
CA ARG A 70 -0.02 6.00 12.85
C ARG A 70 -1.03 5.17 13.64
N ALA A 71 -1.75 4.27 12.97
CA ALA A 71 -2.65 3.31 13.61
C ALA A 71 -1.90 2.09 14.20
N GLY A 72 -0.58 1.99 14.00
CA GLY A 72 0.23 0.86 14.46
C GLY A 72 0.02 -0.43 13.65
N PHE A 73 -0.60 -0.34 12.46
CA PHE A 73 -0.85 -1.51 11.62
C PHE A 73 0.31 -1.76 10.63
N GLU A 74 1.45 -2.16 11.18
CA GLU A 74 2.71 -2.31 10.43
C GLU A 74 2.66 -3.39 9.34
N ASP A 75 1.95 -4.50 9.58
CA ASP A 75 1.76 -5.54 8.56
C ASP A 75 1.02 -4.98 7.32
N GLY A 76 0.03 -4.12 7.56
CA GLY A 76 -0.71 -3.42 6.51
C GLY A 76 0.17 -2.42 5.75
N VAL A 77 1.06 -1.71 6.44
CA VAL A 77 2.07 -0.84 5.81
C VAL A 77 2.98 -1.67 4.92
N ALA A 78 3.53 -2.78 5.42
CA ALA A 78 4.42 -3.64 4.67
C ALA A 78 3.74 -4.25 3.42
N ALA A 79 2.48 -4.67 3.56
CA ALA A 79 1.68 -5.17 2.45
C ALA A 79 1.41 -4.07 1.40
N LEU A 80 1.13 -2.84 1.84
CA LEU A 80 0.92 -1.70 0.96
C LEU A 80 2.19 -1.34 0.17
N LEU A 81 3.34 -1.23 0.85
CA LEU A 81 4.63 -0.92 0.21
C LEU A 81 5.01 -2.01 -0.79
N ARG A 82 4.83 -3.28 -0.45
CA ARG A 82 5.05 -4.40 -1.36
C ARG A 82 4.17 -4.31 -2.60
N ALA A 83 2.87 -4.12 -2.42
CA ALA A 83 1.93 -3.99 -3.53
C ALA A 83 2.27 -2.78 -4.41
N SER A 84 2.69 -1.66 -3.83
CA SER A 84 3.22 -0.52 -4.57
C SER A 84 4.45 -0.89 -5.40
N VAL A 85 5.44 -1.58 -4.83
CA VAL A 85 6.61 -2.04 -5.60
C VAL A 85 6.21 -2.95 -6.75
N GLU A 86 5.21 -3.81 -6.59
CA GLU A 86 4.80 -4.74 -7.64
C GLU A 86 3.99 -4.07 -8.75
N LEU A 87 3.16 -3.09 -8.42
CA LEU A 87 2.08 -2.61 -9.30
C LEU A 87 2.32 -1.22 -9.88
N HIS A 88 3.16 -0.40 -9.26
CA HIS A 88 3.41 0.98 -9.70
C HIS A 88 4.54 1.08 -10.72
N SER A 89 4.52 2.13 -11.55
CA SER A 89 5.65 2.45 -12.43
C SER A 89 6.84 2.99 -11.62
N PRO A 90 8.06 3.05 -12.18
CA PRO A 90 9.19 3.70 -11.51
C PRO A 90 8.90 5.15 -11.09
N CYS A 91 8.18 5.90 -11.95
CA CYS A 91 7.77 7.28 -11.65
C CYS A 91 6.82 7.35 -10.44
N ASP A 92 5.90 6.40 -10.33
CA ASP A 92 4.97 6.33 -9.20
C ASP A 92 5.71 5.97 -7.90
N ILE A 93 6.67 5.06 -7.93
CA ILE A 93 7.54 4.72 -6.79
C ILE A 93 8.32 5.95 -6.32
N ILE A 94 8.89 6.73 -7.25
CA ILE A 94 9.55 8.01 -6.95
C ILE A 94 8.57 8.98 -6.28
N GLY A 95 7.35 9.10 -6.83
CA GLY A 95 6.29 9.94 -6.26
C GLY A 95 5.89 9.53 -4.84
N LEU A 96 5.82 8.23 -4.55
CA LEU A 96 5.60 7.69 -3.21
C LEU A 96 6.75 8.06 -2.27
N CYS A 97 8.01 7.89 -2.69
CA CYS A 97 9.18 8.23 -1.87
C CYS A 97 9.18 9.71 -1.48
N LEU A 98 8.93 10.60 -2.45
CA LEU A 98 8.80 12.04 -2.22
C LEU A 98 7.62 12.35 -1.28
N GLY A 99 6.49 11.66 -1.44
CA GLY A 99 5.34 11.78 -0.54
C GLY A 99 5.69 11.41 0.90
N LEU A 100 6.27 10.23 1.10
CA LEU A 100 6.66 9.72 2.40
C LEU A 100 7.71 10.64 3.07
N GLY A 101 8.67 11.16 2.30
CA GLY A 101 9.64 12.14 2.78
C GLY A 101 8.99 13.43 3.28
N ARG A 102 8.03 14.00 2.51
CA ARG A 102 7.27 15.19 2.93
C ARG A 102 6.48 14.97 4.23
N ASP A 103 5.96 13.76 4.41
CA ASP A 103 5.20 13.37 5.60
C ASP A 103 6.08 12.92 6.78
N ARG A 104 7.42 13.06 6.66
CA ARG A 104 8.44 12.66 7.65
C ARG A 104 8.43 11.16 7.98
N LEU A 105 8.08 10.34 7.01
CA LEU A 105 8.07 8.87 7.07
C LEU A 105 9.29 8.29 6.33
N GLY A 106 10.48 8.82 6.64
CA GLY A 106 11.74 8.48 5.96
C GLY A 106 12.05 6.98 5.96
N GLU A 107 11.81 6.30 7.08
CA GLU A 107 12.02 4.85 7.22
C GLU A 107 11.14 4.02 6.26
N LEU A 108 9.92 4.50 5.97
CA LEU A 108 9.04 3.85 4.99
C LEU A 108 9.52 4.11 3.56
N ALA A 109 10.04 5.31 3.28
CA ALA A 109 10.63 5.62 1.98
C ALA A 109 11.87 4.77 1.71
N GLU A 110 12.75 4.60 2.71
CA GLU A 110 13.90 3.71 2.64
C GLU A 110 13.48 2.27 2.41
N SER A 111 12.48 1.79 3.15
CA SER A 111 11.93 0.44 2.99
C SER A 111 11.35 0.20 1.58
N LEU A 112 10.64 1.20 1.03
CA LEU A 112 10.09 1.16 -0.32
C LEU A 112 11.20 1.08 -1.37
N LEU A 113 12.23 1.92 -1.25
CA LEU A 113 13.37 1.92 -2.17
C LEU A 113 14.16 0.60 -2.08
N ALA A 114 14.47 0.14 -0.87
CA ALA A 114 15.15 -1.14 -0.68
C ALA A 114 14.39 -2.29 -1.34
N ALA A 115 13.07 -2.36 -1.15
CA ALA A 115 12.23 -3.37 -1.79
C ALA A 115 12.22 -3.22 -3.32
N ALA A 116 12.13 -2.00 -3.85
CA ALA A 116 12.19 -1.75 -5.29
C ALA A 116 13.52 -2.22 -5.91
N PHE A 117 14.64 -1.95 -5.26
CA PHE A 117 15.98 -2.37 -5.73
C PHE A 117 16.17 -3.89 -5.72
N VAL A 118 15.44 -4.61 -4.87
CA VAL A 118 15.52 -6.07 -4.78
C VAL A 118 14.64 -6.76 -5.83
N VAL A 119 13.43 -6.24 -6.08
CA VAL A 119 12.39 -6.97 -6.83
C VAL A 119 12.25 -6.50 -8.28
N ARG A 120 12.60 -5.25 -8.59
CA ARG A 120 12.35 -4.67 -9.92
C ARG A 120 13.42 -5.05 -10.93
N PRO A 121 13.06 -5.09 -12.23
CA PRO A 121 14.05 -5.22 -13.31
C PRO A 121 15.12 -4.12 -13.25
N THR A 122 16.34 -4.43 -13.66
CA THR A 122 17.48 -3.49 -13.62
C THR A 122 17.18 -2.15 -14.28
N ALA A 123 16.41 -2.11 -15.37
CA ALA A 123 16.05 -0.87 -16.06
C ALA A 123 15.24 0.09 -15.16
N ASP A 124 14.29 -0.44 -14.39
CA ASP A 124 13.49 0.34 -13.45
C ASP A 124 14.36 0.85 -12.29
N VAL A 125 15.24 -0.01 -11.77
CA VAL A 125 16.16 0.34 -10.69
C VAL A 125 17.11 1.45 -11.12
N VAL A 126 17.63 1.41 -12.36
CA VAL A 126 18.46 2.48 -12.92
C VAL A 126 17.68 3.79 -13.00
N ALA A 127 16.41 3.76 -13.44
CA ALA A 127 15.59 4.98 -13.49
C ALA A 127 15.40 5.61 -12.10
N ILE A 128 15.12 4.80 -11.08
CA ILE A 128 14.98 5.25 -9.69
C ILE A 128 16.32 5.79 -9.15
N ALA A 129 17.43 5.09 -9.42
CA ALA A 129 18.77 5.50 -8.98
C ALA A 129 19.23 6.82 -9.61
N VAL A 130 18.94 7.04 -10.90
CA VAL A 130 19.25 8.31 -11.59
C VAL A 130 18.50 9.47 -10.96
N TRP A 131 17.22 9.28 -10.61
CA TRP A 131 16.47 10.29 -9.87
C TRP A 131 17.10 10.58 -8.50
N ALA A 132 17.38 9.54 -7.71
CA ALA A 132 17.95 9.70 -6.36
C ALA A 132 19.32 10.40 -6.38
N ALA A 133 20.19 10.07 -7.34
CA ALA A 133 21.48 10.74 -7.50
C ALA A 133 21.34 12.20 -7.97
N GLY A 134 20.26 12.55 -8.67
CA GLY A 134 19.96 13.91 -9.09
C GLY A 134 19.45 14.79 -7.95
N THR A 135 18.82 14.21 -6.92
CA THR A 135 18.31 14.96 -5.74
C THR A 135 19.39 15.27 -4.71
N ASP A 136 20.52 14.57 -4.71
CA ASP A 136 21.67 14.86 -3.82
C ASP A 136 22.50 16.08 -4.27
N ALA A 137 22.17 16.67 -5.43
CA ALA A 137 22.91 17.77 -6.04
C ALA A 137 22.33 19.18 -5.74
N GLU A 138 21.26 19.28 -4.94
CA GLU A 138 20.64 20.54 -4.49
C GLU A 138 20.86 20.79 -2.99
#